data_AF-A0A969EFP3-F1
#
_entry.id   AF-A0A969EFP3-F1
#
_cell.length_a   1.000
_cell.length_b   1.000
_cell.length_c   1.000
_cell.angle_alpha   90.00
_cell.angle_beta   90.00
_cell.angle_gamma   90.00
#
_symmetry.space_group_name_H-M   'P 1'
#
loop_
_entity.id
_entity.type
_entity.pdbx_description
1 polymer ?
#
loop_
_entity_poly.entity_id
_entity_poly.type
_entity_poly.pdbx_seq_one_letter_code
_entity_poly.pdbx_strand_id
1 'polypeptide(L)'
;MTYLLVAGAALAGILLFLLAAASGQTTLFAEHYPLLLLLNGAMVFGLFVLVGYQLITLWRALKTRAFGSRLTLRFLAIFVVMALVPGALVYTVSVQFLTRSIESWFDVRVDTALEKGLDLARNLLDSRLADLRGKATTMALELSELPLSLQSVALNRMREQAGAAEAALISGSGSVVASASRDVTRLVAEPPPA
;
A
#
# COMPACT_ATOMS: atom_id res chain seq x y z
N MET A 1 -48.86 0.29 17.00
CA MET A 1 -47.38 0.31 17.18
C MET A 1 -46.66 -0.66 16.25
N THR A 2 -47.11 -1.91 16.11
CA THR A 2 -46.49 -2.93 15.24
C THR A 2 -46.37 -2.50 13.77
N TYR A 3 -47.41 -1.85 13.21
CA TYR A 3 -47.39 -1.34 11.84
C TYR A 3 -46.37 -0.23 11.59
N LEU A 4 -46.04 0.58 12.61
CA LEU A 4 -45.06 1.67 12.50
C LEU A 4 -43.61 1.13 12.51
N LEU A 5 -43.34 0.11 13.32
CA LEU A 5 -42.05 -0.58 13.33
C LEU A 5 -41.84 -1.41 12.05
N VAL A 6 -42.88 -2.10 11.59
CA VAL A 6 -42.84 -2.87 10.33
C VAL A 6 -42.67 -1.93 9.13
N ALA A 7 -43.38 -0.79 9.10
CA ALA A 7 -43.21 0.21 8.05
C ALA A 7 -41.80 0.83 8.08
N GLY A 8 -41.27 1.15 9.26
CA GLY A 8 -39.90 1.67 9.40
C GLY A 8 -38.83 0.66 8.95
N ALA A 9 -38.97 -0.60 9.34
CA ALA A 9 -38.06 -1.67 8.94
C ALA A 9 -38.14 -1.97 7.43
N ALA A 10 -39.35 -1.95 6.85
CA ALA A 10 -39.55 -2.10 5.42
C ALA A 10 -38.94 -0.92 4.65
N LEU A 11 -39.12 0.31 5.11
CA LEU A 11 -38.52 1.50 4.50
C LEU A 11 -36.99 1.46 4.59
N ALA A 12 -36.44 1.05 5.73
CA ALA A 12 -35.00 0.87 5.92
C ALA A 12 -34.43 -0.21 5.00
N GLY A 13 -35.14 -1.33 4.85
CA GLY A 13 -34.78 -2.41 3.91
C GLY A 13 -34.83 -1.94 2.46
N ILE A 14 -35.86 -1.19 2.06
CA ILE A 14 -35.96 -0.60 0.72
C ILE A 14 -34.80 0.38 0.46
N LEU A 15 -34.45 1.21 1.45
CA LEU A 15 -33.32 2.13 1.32
C LEU A 15 -31.97 1.41 1.24
N LEU A 16 -31.76 0.35 2.03
CA LEU A 16 -30.57 -0.49 1.95
C LEU A 16 -30.47 -1.24 0.62
N PHE A 17 -31.60 -1.73 0.10
CA PHE A 17 -31.67 -2.37 -1.20
C PHE A 17 -31.36 -1.38 -2.32
N LEU A 18 -31.93 -0.18 -2.28
CA LEU A 18 -31.61 0.90 -3.21
C LEU A 18 -30.13 1.30 -3.13
N LEU A 19 -29.54 1.32 -1.93
CA LEU A 19 -28.12 1.58 -1.74
C LEU A 19 -27.24 0.48 -2.36
N ALA A 20 -27.59 -0.80 -2.14
CA ALA A 20 -26.85 -1.94 -2.68
C ALA A 20 -26.96 -2.03 -4.20
N ALA A 21 -28.16 -1.81 -4.75
CA ALA A 21 -28.43 -1.80 -6.18
C ALA A 21 -27.76 -0.62 -6.91
N ALA A 22 -27.69 0.54 -6.25
CA ALA A 22 -27.10 1.75 -6.83
C ALA A 22 -25.56 1.79 -6.74
N SER A 23 -24.93 0.93 -5.92
CA SER A 23 -23.47 0.74 -5.88
C SER A 23 -22.87 0.31 -7.24
N GLY A 24 -23.69 -0.05 -8.23
CA GLY A 24 -23.28 -0.42 -9.58
C GLY A 24 -23.16 0.74 -10.61
N GLN A 25 -23.68 1.95 -10.36
CA GLN A 25 -23.69 3.05 -11.34
C GLN A 25 -23.21 4.38 -10.72
N THR A 26 -21.96 4.78 -11.01
CA THR A 26 -21.18 5.78 -10.26
C THR A 26 -21.49 7.26 -10.56
N THR A 27 -22.23 7.59 -11.62
CA THR A 27 -22.34 8.99 -12.10
C THR A 27 -23.55 9.77 -11.58
N LEU A 28 -24.65 9.12 -11.21
CA LEU A 28 -25.85 9.78 -10.65
C LEU A 28 -25.80 9.95 -9.11
N PHE A 29 -24.82 9.33 -8.46
CA PHE A 29 -24.74 9.20 -7.00
C PHE A 29 -23.95 10.31 -6.30
N ALA A 30 -22.94 10.91 -6.94
CA ALA A 30 -22.12 11.95 -6.28
C ALA A 30 -22.94 13.15 -5.79
N GLU A 31 -24.02 13.49 -6.52
CA GLU A 31 -24.89 14.63 -6.20
C GLU A 31 -25.96 14.28 -5.15
N HIS A 32 -26.45 13.04 -5.10
CA HIS A 32 -27.53 12.60 -4.19
C HIS A 32 -27.05 11.85 -2.94
N TYR A 33 -25.79 11.45 -2.88
CA TYR A 33 -25.16 10.81 -1.71
C TYR A 33 -25.38 11.57 -0.39
N PRO A 34 -25.18 12.91 -0.29
CA PRO A 34 -25.41 13.62 0.97
C PRO A 34 -26.87 13.59 1.42
N LEU A 35 -27.83 13.63 0.48
CA LEU A 35 -29.26 13.55 0.79
C LEU A 35 -29.64 12.15 1.30
N LEU A 36 -29.12 11.09 0.68
CA LEU A 36 -29.33 9.72 1.14
C LEU A 36 -28.71 9.46 2.51
N LEU A 37 -27.50 9.98 2.75
CA LEU A 37 -26.81 9.87 4.03
C LEU A 37 -27.57 10.62 5.13
N LEU A 38 -28.08 11.82 4.83
CA LEU A 38 -28.92 12.60 5.75
C LEU A 38 -30.26 11.91 6.05
N LEU A 39 -30.93 11.36 5.03
CA LEU A 39 -32.17 10.60 5.19
C LEU A 39 -31.95 9.35 6.06
N ASN A 40 -30.90 8.58 5.79
CA ASN A 40 -30.55 7.40 6.57
C ASN A 40 -30.20 7.79 8.02
N GLY A 41 -29.38 8.82 8.22
CA GLY A 41 -29.06 9.36 9.53
C GLY A 41 -30.29 9.83 10.31
N ALA A 42 -31.21 10.55 9.66
CA ALA A 42 -32.47 10.98 10.26
C ALA A 42 -33.36 9.79 10.67
N MET A 43 -33.42 8.74 9.84
CA MET A 43 -34.14 7.52 10.16
C MET A 43 -33.52 6.79 11.36
N VAL A 44 -32.20 6.63 11.39
CA VAL A 44 -31.47 6.01 12.51
C VAL A 44 -31.72 6.80 13.79
N PHE A 45 -31.64 8.12 13.73
CA PHE A 45 -31.93 8.99 14.87
C PHE A 45 -33.37 8.83 15.36
N GLY A 46 -34.35 8.83 14.46
CA GLY A 46 -35.76 8.61 14.80
C GLY A 46 -36.00 7.26 15.46
N LEU A 47 -35.36 6.20 14.95
CA LEU A 47 -35.43 4.87 15.54
C LEU A 47 -34.82 4.87 16.95
N PHE A 48 -33.69 5.55 17.14
CA PHE A 48 -33.02 5.67 18.43
C PHE A 48 -33.90 6.37 19.47
N VAL A 49 -34.55 7.49 19.09
CA VAL A 49 -35.51 8.21 19.94
C VAL A 49 -36.69 7.31 20.31
N LEU A 50 -37.24 6.58 19.34
CA LEU A 50 -38.38 5.67 19.56
C LEU A 50 -38.04 4.51 20.50
N VAL A 51 -36.85 3.91 20.35
CA VAL A 51 -36.35 2.84 21.23
C VAL A 51 -36.09 3.41 22.63
N GLY A 52 -35.45 4.57 22.74
CA GLY A 52 -35.21 5.26 24.01
C GLY A 52 -36.51 5.55 24.76
N TYR A 53 -37.54 6.05 24.06
CA TYR A 53 -38.87 6.28 24.63
C TYR A 53 -39.49 4.99 25.20
N GLN A 54 -39.40 3.87 24.45
CA GLN A 54 -39.90 2.57 24.92
C GLN A 54 -39.13 2.07 26.15
N LEU A 55 -37.81 2.22 26.17
CA LEU A 55 -36.99 1.85 27.32
C LEU A 55 -37.35 2.67 28.57
N ILE A 56 -37.51 3.99 28.44
CA ILE A 56 -37.89 4.88 29.55
C ILE A 56 -39.29 4.50 30.07
N THR A 57 -40.23 4.25 29.16
CA THR A 57 -41.60 3.85 29.52
C THR A 57 -41.60 2.51 30.26
N LEU A 58 -40.84 1.53 29.77
CA LEU A 58 -40.66 0.24 30.42
C LEU A 58 -40.02 0.41 31.81
N TRP A 59 -38.98 1.24 31.92
CA TRP A 59 -38.29 1.50 33.19
C TRP A 59 -39.21 2.16 34.23
N ARG A 60 -40.05 3.11 33.80
CA ARG A 60 -41.09 3.70 34.65
C ARG A 60 -42.14 2.67 35.08
N ALA A 61 -42.59 1.80 34.17
CA ALA A 61 -43.55 0.73 34.47
C ALA A 61 -42.99 -0.34 35.43
N LEU A 62 -41.67 -0.59 35.37
CA LEU A 62 -40.96 -1.42 36.34
C LEU A 62 -40.96 -0.77 37.73
N LYS A 63 -40.72 0.55 37.80
CA LYS A 63 -40.69 1.30 39.07
C LYS A 63 -42.07 1.36 39.74
N THR A 64 -43.15 1.47 38.97
CA THR A 64 -44.53 1.49 39.48
C THR A 64 -45.12 0.10 39.78
N ARG A 65 -44.31 -0.97 39.68
CA ARG A 65 -44.71 -2.37 39.93
C ARG A 65 -45.96 -2.81 39.14
N ALA A 66 -46.16 -2.26 37.94
CA ALA A 66 -47.26 -2.69 37.08
C ALA A 66 -47.13 -4.18 36.74
N PHE A 67 -48.21 -4.94 36.96
CA PHE A 67 -48.30 -6.36 36.63
C PHE A 67 -48.04 -6.54 35.12
N GLY A 68 -47.04 -7.37 34.76
CA GLY A 68 -46.66 -7.66 33.36
C GLY A 68 -45.31 -7.07 32.90
N SER A 69 -44.79 -6.01 33.54
CA SER A 69 -43.52 -5.37 33.13
C SER A 69 -42.28 -6.27 33.27
N ARG A 70 -42.31 -7.21 34.22
CA ARG A 70 -41.24 -8.19 34.43
C ARG A 70 -41.18 -9.23 33.32
N LEU A 71 -42.35 -9.60 32.76
CA LEU A 71 -42.44 -10.56 31.67
C LEU A 71 -41.89 -9.95 30.38
N THR A 72 -42.29 -8.71 30.07
CA THR A 72 -41.79 -7.98 28.90
C THR A 72 -40.29 -7.72 28.98
N LEU A 73 -39.76 -7.38 30.16
CA LEU A 73 -38.31 -7.26 30.35
C LEU A 73 -37.57 -8.57 30.08
N ARG A 74 -38.10 -9.70 30.56
CA ARG A 74 -37.48 -11.02 30.35
C ARG A 74 -37.43 -11.38 28.87
N PHE A 75 -38.52 -11.16 28.13
CA PHE A 75 -38.54 -11.39 26.68
C PHE A 75 -37.60 -10.45 25.93
N LEU A 76 -37.59 -9.15 26.30
CA LEU A 76 -36.66 -8.18 25.72
C LEU A 76 -35.21 -8.60 25.94
N ALA A 77 -34.86 -9.04 27.15
CA ALA A 77 -33.51 -9.49 27.48
C ALA A 77 -33.07 -10.69 26.62
N ILE A 78 -33.94 -11.70 26.47
CA ILE A 78 -33.66 -12.86 25.61
C ILE A 78 -33.48 -12.43 24.15
N PHE A 79 -34.34 -11.55 23.65
CA PHE A 79 -34.25 -11.03 22.28
C PHE A 79 -32.96 -10.26 22.03
N VAL A 80 -32.57 -9.40 22.97
CA VAL A 80 -31.32 -8.61 22.93
C VAL A 80 -30.11 -9.53 22.90
N VAL A 81 -30.06 -10.57 23.75
CA VAL A 81 -28.98 -11.57 23.75
C VAL A 81 -28.94 -12.33 22.42
N MET A 82 -30.09 -12.79 21.93
CA MET A 82 -30.19 -13.54 20.67
C MET A 82 -29.74 -12.72 19.45
N ALA A 83 -29.96 -11.40 19.47
CA ALA A 83 -29.53 -10.50 18.40
C ALA A 83 -28.05 -10.08 18.52
N LEU A 84 -27.58 -9.72 19.73
CA LEU A 84 -26.24 -9.16 19.93
C LEU A 84 -25.14 -10.21 19.91
N VAL A 85 -25.36 -11.41 20.49
CA VAL A 85 -24.32 -12.45 20.59
C VAL A 85 -23.77 -12.85 19.21
N PRO A 86 -24.60 -13.24 18.21
CA PRO A 86 -24.07 -13.58 16.89
C PRO A 86 -23.45 -12.37 16.20
N GLY A 87 -24.02 -11.17 16.36
CA GLY A 87 -23.48 -9.94 15.76
C GLY A 87 -22.09 -9.58 16.30
N ALA A 88 -21.91 -9.67 17.62
CA ALA A 88 -20.62 -9.41 18.28
C ALA A 88 -19.58 -10.47 17.89
N LEU A 89 -19.98 -11.74 17.76
CA LEU A 89 -19.10 -12.81 17.30
C LEU A 89 -18.60 -12.54 15.88
N VAL A 90 -19.51 -12.23 14.95
CA VAL A 90 -19.16 -11.89 13.57
C VAL A 90 -18.26 -10.65 13.55
N TYR A 91 -18.60 -9.58 14.27
CA TYR A 91 -17.78 -8.37 14.35
C TYR A 91 -16.35 -8.65 14.83
N THR A 92 -16.22 -9.39 15.94
CA THR A 92 -14.91 -9.71 16.53
C THR A 92 -14.07 -10.54 15.58
N VAL A 93 -14.68 -11.57 14.98
CA VAL A 93 -14.03 -12.43 13.98
C VAL A 93 -13.63 -11.60 12.76
N SER A 94 -14.51 -10.73 12.24
CA SER A 94 -14.21 -9.85 11.12
C SER A 94 -13.06 -8.89 11.40
N VAL A 95 -13.00 -8.27 12.58
CA VAL A 95 -11.87 -7.41 12.98
C VAL A 95 -10.58 -8.23 13.10
N GLN A 96 -10.64 -9.40 13.72
CA GLN A 96 -9.49 -10.29 13.85
C GLN A 96 -8.96 -10.74 12.47
N PHE A 97 -9.86 -11.09 11.56
CA PHE A 97 -9.52 -11.39 10.17
C PHE A 97 -8.93 -10.18 9.48
N LEU A 98 -9.56 -9.00 9.56
CA LEU A 98 -9.07 -7.78 8.92
C LEU A 98 -7.64 -7.44 9.35
N THR A 99 -7.37 -7.42 10.66
CA THR A 99 -6.03 -7.10 11.18
C THR A 99 -4.99 -8.12 10.73
N ARG A 100 -5.29 -9.43 10.82
CA ARG A 100 -4.33 -10.48 10.43
C ARG A 100 -4.16 -10.60 8.92
N SER A 101 -5.22 -10.38 8.15
CA SER A 101 -5.18 -10.40 6.69
C SER A 101 -4.37 -9.24 6.16
N ILE A 102 -4.44 -8.05 6.77
CA ILE A 102 -3.55 -6.94 6.39
C ILE A 102 -2.10 -7.31 6.73
N GLU A 103 -1.80 -7.75 7.94
CA GLU A 103 -0.43 -8.13 8.34
C GLU A 103 0.19 -9.19 7.40
N SER A 104 -0.52 -10.31 7.18
CA SER A 104 -0.02 -11.41 6.37
C SER A 104 0.13 -11.06 4.88
N TRP A 105 -0.67 -10.12 4.37
CA TRP A 105 -0.63 -9.75 2.96
C TRP A 105 0.33 -8.59 2.68
N PHE A 106 0.68 -7.78 3.68
CA PHE A 106 1.62 -6.68 3.53
C PHE A 106 3.06 -7.12 3.79
N ASP A 107 3.32 -7.86 4.87
CA ASP A 107 4.70 -8.19 5.29
C ASP A 107 5.42 -9.06 4.25
N VAL A 108 4.76 -10.14 3.81
CA VAL A 108 5.32 -11.11 2.85
C VAL A 108 5.62 -10.50 1.47
N ARG A 109 4.86 -9.46 1.05
CA ARG A 109 5.10 -8.81 -0.26
C ARG A 109 6.19 -7.75 -0.20
N VAL A 110 6.33 -7.05 0.91
CA VAL A 110 7.33 -5.98 1.03
C VAL A 110 8.74 -6.58 1.11
N ASP A 111 8.95 -7.60 1.94
CA ASP A 111 10.27 -8.25 2.07
C ASP A 111 10.72 -8.90 0.75
N THR A 112 9.83 -9.65 0.11
CA THR A 112 10.11 -10.29 -1.18
C THR A 112 10.39 -9.26 -2.28
N ALA A 113 9.72 -8.10 -2.26
CA ALA A 113 9.96 -7.03 -3.23
C ALA A 113 11.30 -6.33 -2.98
N LEU A 114 11.67 -6.10 -1.72
CA LEU A 114 12.95 -5.50 -1.34
C LEU A 114 14.13 -6.40 -1.69
N GLU A 115 14.04 -7.69 -1.40
CA GLU A 115 15.08 -8.66 -1.72
C GLU A 115 15.27 -8.81 -3.23
N LYS A 116 14.17 -8.91 -3.99
CA LYS A 116 14.23 -8.91 -5.47
C LYS A 116 14.79 -7.61 -6.04
N GLY A 117 14.50 -6.47 -5.41
CA GLY A 117 15.08 -5.18 -5.77
C GLY A 117 16.58 -5.14 -5.56
N LEU A 118 17.06 -5.70 -4.44
CA LEU A 118 18.47 -5.81 -4.12
C LEU A 118 19.21 -6.74 -5.09
N ASP A 119 18.64 -7.90 -5.39
CA ASP A 119 19.21 -8.84 -6.36
C ASP A 119 19.25 -8.26 -7.77
N LEU A 120 18.21 -7.53 -8.19
CA LEU A 120 18.22 -6.82 -9.47
C LEU A 120 19.33 -5.77 -9.52
N ALA A 121 19.50 -4.97 -8.46
CA ALA A 121 20.56 -3.96 -8.40
C ALA A 121 21.96 -4.58 -8.45
N ARG A 122 22.18 -5.68 -7.72
CA ARG A 122 23.44 -6.45 -7.75
C ARG A 122 23.72 -7.01 -9.14
N ASN A 123 22.75 -7.67 -9.76
CA ASN A 123 22.89 -8.23 -11.09
C ASN A 123 23.16 -7.15 -12.16
N LEU A 124 22.49 -6.00 -12.05
CA LEU A 124 22.76 -4.85 -12.91
C LEU A 124 24.19 -4.34 -12.72
N LEU A 125 24.65 -4.20 -11.47
CA LEU A 125 26.00 -3.75 -11.17
C LEU A 125 27.05 -4.72 -11.73
N ASP A 126 26.89 -6.01 -11.49
CA ASP A 126 27.81 -7.05 -11.99
C ASP A 126 27.84 -7.08 -13.52
N SER A 127 26.68 -6.93 -14.17
CA SER A 127 26.59 -6.81 -15.63
C SER A 127 27.32 -5.57 -16.16
N ARG A 128 27.18 -4.41 -15.48
CA ARG A 128 27.90 -3.18 -15.85
C ARG A 128 29.40 -3.32 -15.64
N LEU A 129 29.84 -3.96 -14.56
CA LEU A 129 31.26 -4.23 -14.29
C LEU A 129 31.85 -5.20 -15.31
N ALA A 130 31.12 -6.24 -15.72
CA ALA A 130 31.54 -7.17 -16.75
C ALA A 130 31.69 -6.49 -18.12
N ASP A 131 30.73 -5.63 -18.51
CA ASP A 131 30.80 -4.83 -19.74
C ASP A 131 32.00 -3.87 -19.74
N LEU A 132 32.23 -3.16 -18.63
CA LEU A 132 33.39 -2.28 -18.47
C LEU A 132 34.72 -3.05 -18.53
N ARG A 133 34.81 -4.23 -17.91
CA ARG A 133 36.00 -5.10 -18.01
C ARG A 133 36.24 -5.56 -19.45
N GLY A 134 35.19 -5.98 -20.16
CA GLY A 134 35.29 -6.37 -21.57
C GLY A 134 35.86 -5.24 -22.42
N LYS A 135 35.28 -4.03 -22.29
CA LYS A 135 35.76 -2.83 -22.97
C LYS A 135 37.20 -2.50 -22.61
N ALA A 136 37.58 -2.59 -21.33
CA ALA A 136 38.95 -2.34 -20.88
C ALA A 136 39.97 -3.31 -21.50
N THR A 137 39.63 -4.60 -21.59
CA THR A 137 40.49 -5.60 -22.24
C THR A 137 40.64 -5.33 -23.74
N THR A 138 39.56 -4.98 -24.44
CA THR A 138 39.62 -4.62 -25.86
C THR A 138 40.46 -3.36 -26.08
N MET A 139 40.27 -2.33 -25.25
CA MET A 139 41.10 -1.11 -25.29
C MET A 139 42.58 -1.43 -25.05
N ALA A 140 42.90 -2.28 -24.08
CA ALA A 140 44.28 -2.66 -23.78
C ALA A 140 44.96 -3.41 -24.94
N LEU A 141 44.24 -4.30 -25.62
CA LEU A 141 44.74 -5.03 -26.80
C LEU A 141 45.03 -4.07 -27.96
N GLU A 142 44.09 -3.18 -28.29
CA GLU A 142 44.28 -2.20 -29.36
C GLU A 142 45.40 -1.19 -29.04
N LEU A 143 45.54 -0.75 -27.78
CA LEU A 143 46.63 0.13 -27.36
C LEU A 143 48.01 -0.56 -27.44
N SER A 144 48.06 -1.89 -27.26
CA SER A 144 49.33 -2.64 -27.31
C SER A 144 49.94 -2.68 -28.72
N GLU A 145 49.11 -2.53 -29.76
CA GLU A 145 49.53 -2.51 -31.16
C GLU A 145 49.97 -1.12 -31.65
N LEU A 146 49.70 -0.07 -30.86
CA LEU A 146 49.96 1.32 -31.20
C LEU A 146 51.30 1.84 -30.63
N PRO A 147 52.06 2.67 -31.37
CA PRO A 147 53.25 3.34 -30.85
C PRO A 147 52.90 4.31 -29.69
N LEU A 148 53.78 4.41 -28.70
CA LEU A 148 53.62 5.20 -27.47
C LEU A 148 53.19 6.66 -27.69
N SER A 149 53.56 7.26 -28.83
CA SER A 149 53.20 8.63 -29.20
C SER A 149 51.72 8.82 -29.55
N LEU A 150 51.03 7.75 -29.96
CA LEU A 150 49.60 7.78 -30.37
C LEU A 150 48.65 7.27 -29.28
N GLN A 151 49.18 6.60 -28.24
CA GLN A 151 48.37 5.96 -27.20
C GLN A 151 47.52 6.95 -26.38
N SER A 152 47.99 8.17 -26.13
CA SER A 152 47.23 9.18 -25.36
C SER A 152 45.99 9.69 -26.12
N VAL A 153 46.13 9.95 -27.41
CA VAL A 153 45.03 10.40 -28.29
C VAL A 153 44.05 9.26 -28.53
N ALA A 154 44.55 8.04 -28.77
CA ALA A 154 43.73 6.85 -28.91
C ALA A 154 42.92 6.54 -27.63
N LEU A 155 43.55 6.64 -26.45
CA LEU A 155 42.91 6.44 -25.15
C LEU A 155 41.73 7.40 -24.94
N ASN A 156 41.87 8.68 -25.28
CA ASN A 156 40.76 9.63 -25.12
C ASN A 156 39.60 9.30 -26.07
N ARG A 157 39.89 8.97 -27.34
CA ARG A 157 38.85 8.55 -28.29
C ARG A 157 38.12 7.29 -27.83
N MET A 158 38.86 6.30 -27.34
CA MET A 158 38.29 5.05 -26.85
C MET A 158 37.45 5.23 -25.59
N ARG A 159 37.89 6.10 -24.66
CA ARG A 159 37.08 6.51 -23.50
C ARG A 159 35.74 7.11 -23.92
N GLU A 160 35.76 8.00 -24.91
CA GLU A 160 34.54 8.63 -25.46
C GLU A 160 33.63 7.60 -26.11
N GLN A 161 34.17 6.69 -26.92
CA GLN A 161 33.42 5.60 -27.56
C GLN A 161 32.85 4.60 -26.53
N ALA A 162 33.59 4.30 -25.47
CA ALA A 162 33.15 3.43 -24.38
C ALA A 162 32.11 4.10 -23.47
N GLY A 163 31.91 5.42 -23.59
CA GLY A 163 31.07 6.22 -22.70
C GLY A 163 31.58 6.29 -21.26
N ALA A 164 32.85 5.94 -21.04
CA ALA A 164 33.46 5.92 -19.71
C ALA A 164 33.61 7.34 -19.14
N ALA A 165 33.55 7.45 -17.82
CA ALA A 165 33.86 8.71 -17.14
C ALA A 165 35.35 9.03 -17.24
N GLU A 166 36.19 8.03 -16.95
CA GLU A 166 37.64 8.14 -16.89
C GLU A 166 38.28 6.85 -17.45
N ALA A 167 39.47 6.96 -18.03
CA ALA A 167 40.31 5.85 -18.46
C ALA A 167 41.78 6.20 -18.18
N ALA A 168 42.54 5.26 -17.62
CA ALA A 168 43.96 5.44 -17.34
C ALA A 168 44.76 4.22 -17.77
N LEU A 169 45.90 4.45 -18.39
CA LEU A 169 46.89 3.44 -18.74
C LEU A 169 47.93 3.39 -17.63
N ILE A 170 48.07 2.24 -16.99
CA ILE A 170 48.99 2.03 -15.87
C ILE A 170 50.07 1.04 -16.32
N SER A 171 51.34 1.40 -16.13
CA SER A 171 52.46 0.49 -16.39
C SER A 171 52.54 -0.61 -15.33
N GLY A 172 53.20 -1.73 -15.63
CA GLY A 172 53.42 -2.82 -14.66
C GLY A 172 54.18 -2.40 -13.38
N SER A 173 54.82 -1.23 -13.39
CA SER A 173 55.46 -0.59 -12.23
C SER A 173 54.50 0.25 -11.36
N GLY A 174 53.22 0.36 -11.72
CA GLY A 174 52.23 1.19 -11.03
C GLY A 174 52.24 2.68 -11.43
N SER A 175 53.08 3.09 -12.38
CA SER A 175 53.10 4.46 -12.89
C SER A 175 52.02 4.69 -13.94
N VAL A 176 51.27 5.79 -13.84
CA VAL A 176 50.30 6.22 -14.88
C VAL A 176 51.08 6.69 -16.10
N VAL A 177 50.86 6.03 -17.24
CA VAL A 177 51.52 6.33 -18.52
C VAL A 177 50.68 7.32 -19.34
N ALA A 178 49.36 7.20 -19.26
CA ALA A 178 48.42 8.11 -19.91
C ALA A 178 47.09 8.13 -19.13
N SER A 179 46.39 9.25 -19.13
CA SER A 179 45.06 9.38 -18.53
C SER A 179 44.15 10.21 -19.42
N ALA A 180 42.89 9.80 -19.52
CA ALA A 180 41.83 10.52 -20.20
C ALA A 180 40.62 10.60 -19.26
N SER A 181 40.12 11.82 -19.01
CA SER A 181 38.95 12.05 -18.16
C SER A 181 37.94 12.93 -18.91
N ARG A 182 36.65 12.75 -18.58
CA ARG A 182 35.57 13.67 -19.01
C ARG A 182 35.69 15.02 -18.33
N ASP A 183 36.20 15.05 -17.09
CA ASP A 183 36.38 16.25 -16.29
C ASP A 183 37.83 16.73 -16.35
N VAL A 184 38.06 17.79 -17.11
CA VAL A 184 39.39 18.40 -17.33
C VAL A 184 40.01 18.95 -16.03
N THR A 185 39.23 19.08 -14.96
CA THR A 185 39.64 19.53 -13.62
C THR A 185 40.16 18.41 -12.70
N ARG A 186 40.00 17.12 -13.05
CA ARG A 186 40.57 15.97 -12.32
C ARG A 186 41.70 15.35 -13.13
N LEU A 187 42.94 15.74 -12.84
CA LEU A 187 44.13 15.34 -13.61
C LEU A 187 44.73 13.97 -13.24
N VAL A 188 44.16 13.23 -12.30
CA VAL A 188 44.67 11.90 -11.91
C VAL A 188 43.51 10.98 -11.57
N ALA A 189 43.39 9.87 -12.30
CA ALA A 189 42.54 8.75 -11.92
C ALA A 189 43.11 8.12 -10.65
N GLU A 190 42.30 7.99 -9.60
CA GLU A 190 42.71 7.32 -8.36
C GLU A 190 42.97 5.84 -8.65
N PRO A 191 44.16 5.29 -8.32
CA PRO A 191 44.48 3.90 -8.60
C PRO A 191 43.54 2.97 -7.80
N PRO A 192 43.18 1.80 -8.33
CA PRO A 192 42.31 0.86 -7.63
C PRO A 192 42.94 0.44 -6.29
N PRO A 193 42.13 0.26 -5.22
CA PRO A 193 42.63 -0.25 -3.95
C PRO A 193 43.24 -1.65 -4.15
N ALA A 194 44.37 -1.89 -3.47
CA ALA A 194 45.12 -3.14 -3.50
C ALA A 194 44.34 -4.32 -2.89
#